data_AF-A0A1V4MJF9-F1
#
_entry.id   AF-A0A1V4MJF9-F1
#
_cell.length_a   1.000
_cell.length_b   1.000
_cell.length_c   1.000
_cell.angle_alpha   90.00
_cell.angle_beta   90.00
_cell.angle_gamma   90.00
#
_symmetry.space_group_name_H-M   'P 1'
#
loop_
_entity.id
_entity.type
_entity.pdbx_description
1 polymer ?
#
loop_
_entity_poly.entity_id
_entity_poly.type
_entity_poly.pdbx_seq_one_letter_code
_entity_poly.pdbx_strand_id
1 'polypeptide(L)'
;MTRNIVLYYCPNGLIYNRIGFAVSKKVGKSVVRNRIKRVYREALKMLEGKMRQGYDMVIIARKPAVDIEFKRAQKELYYLCRKGKIIILEE
;
A
#
# COMPACT_ATOMS: atom_id res chain seq x y z
N MET A 1 -11.08 5.22 -8.94
CA MET A 1 -10.39 3.94 -9.30
C MET A 1 -8.88 4.17 -9.20
N THR A 2 -8.14 3.38 -8.43
CA THR A 2 -6.68 3.55 -8.32
C THR A 2 -6.00 2.90 -9.52
N ARG A 3 -5.18 3.67 -10.25
CA ARG A 3 -4.47 3.20 -11.44
C ARG A 3 -3.02 2.77 -11.15
N ASN A 4 -2.46 3.27 -10.04
CA ASN A 4 -1.05 3.11 -9.69
C ASN A 4 -0.75 1.84 -8.88
N ILE A 5 -1.67 1.40 -8.01
CA ILE A 5 -1.46 0.22 -7.14
C ILE A 5 -2.66 -0.71 -7.13
N VAL A 6 -2.39 -1.98 -6.83
CA VAL A 6 -3.37 -2.99 -6.40
C VAL A 6 -3.01 -3.41 -4.97
N LEU A 7 -4.01 -3.61 -4.13
CA LEU A 7 -3.86 -4.16 -2.80
C LEU A 7 -4.53 -5.53 -2.76
N TYR A 8 -3.76 -6.57 -2.48
CA TYR A 8 -4.28 -7.86 -2.04
C TYR A 8 -4.16 -7.95 -0.53
N TYR A 9 -5.14 -8.57 0.12
CA TYR A 9 -5.10 -8.81 1.55
C TYR A 9 -5.82 -10.12 1.90
N CYS A 10 -5.36 -10.78 2.95
CA CYS A 10 -6.05 -11.91 3.58
C CYS A 10 -5.85 -11.88 5.10
N PRO A 11 -6.80 -12.39 5.89
CA PRO A 11 -6.58 -12.62 7.32
C PRO A 11 -5.41 -13.58 7.53
N ASN A 12 -4.57 -13.32 8.53
CA ASN A 12 -3.41 -14.14 8.85
C ASN A 12 -3.45 -14.78 10.25
N GLY A 13 -4.45 -14.43 11.07
CA GLY A 13 -4.63 -14.98 12.43
C GLY A 13 -3.62 -14.49 13.47
N LEU A 14 -2.81 -13.48 13.15
CA LEU A 14 -1.80 -12.90 14.06
C LEU A 14 -2.33 -11.61 14.69
N ILE A 15 -1.64 -11.15 15.74
CA ILE A 15 -1.94 -9.85 16.38
C ILE A 15 -1.32 -8.66 15.65
N TYR A 16 -0.68 -8.88 14.51
CA TYR A 16 0.02 -7.86 13.73
C TYR A 16 -0.17 -8.04 12.23
N ASN A 17 0.00 -6.94 11.49
CA ASN A 17 -0.05 -6.93 10.04
C ASN A 17 1.31 -7.25 9.42
N ARG A 18 1.32 -8.01 8.32
CA ARG A 18 2.51 -8.20 7.47
C ARG A 18 2.30 -7.51 6.14
N ILE A 19 3.25 -6.68 5.70
CA ILE A 19 3.15 -5.98 4.42
C ILE A 19 4.30 -6.33 3.49
N GLY A 20 3.95 -6.80 2.30
CA GLY A 20 4.84 -7.01 1.16
C GLY A 20 4.67 -5.94 0.07
N PHE A 21 5.77 -5.60 -0.59
CA PHE A 21 5.77 -4.70 -1.75
C PHE A 21 6.29 -5.42 -2.99
N ALA A 22 5.42 -5.59 -3.99
CA ALA A 22 5.78 -6.15 -5.28
C ALA A 22 5.87 -5.04 -6.34
N VAL A 23 7.06 -4.85 -6.91
CA VAL A 23 7.29 -3.90 -8.00
C VAL A 23 7.99 -4.63 -9.15
N SER A 24 7.27 -4.88 -10.24
CA SER A 24 7.80 -5.64 -11.37
C SER A 24 8.95 -4.90 -12.06
N LYS A 25 9.84 -5.63 -12.74
CA LYS A 25 10.91 -5.04 -13.57
C LYS A 25 10.33 -4.13 -14.68
N LYS A 26 9.08 -4.36 -15.13
CA LYS A 26 8.39 -3.56 -16.16
C LYS A 26 8.06 -2.14 -15.72
N VAL A 27 8.05 -1.86 -14.41
CA VAL A 27 7.79 -0.52 -13.87
C VAL A 27 9.00 0.40 -14.05
N GLY A 28 10.22 -0.12 -13.94
CA GLY A 28 11.44 0.66 -14.12
C GLY A 28 12.68 0.03 -13.50
N LYS A 29 13.79 0.76 -13.58
CA LYS A 29 15.09 0.38 -12.99
C LYS A 29 15.04 0.35 -11.46
N SER A 30 16.10 -0.18 -10.83
CA SER A 30 16.20 -0.33 -9.37
C SER A 30 15.85 0.94 -8.59
N VAL A 31 16.38 2.09 -9.02
CA VAL A 31 16.17 3.39 -8.35
C VAL A 31 14.68 3.77 -8.31
N VAL A 32 13.99 3.66 -9.45
CA VAL A 32 12.54 3.94 -9.56
C VAL A 32 11.75 3.00 -8.66
N ARG A 33 12.03 1.69 -8.71
CA ARG A 33 11.32 0.71 -7.87
C ARG A 33 11.53 0.95 -6.38
N ASN A 34 12.76 1.31 -5.99
CA ASN A 34 13.08 1.62 -4.60
C ASN A 34 12.43 2.92 -4.13
N ARG A 35 12.36 3.96 -4.98
CA ARG A 35 11.60 5.17 -4.70
C ARG A 35 10.12 4.84 -4.45
N ILE A 36 9.48 4.07 -5.33
CA ILE A 36 8.07 3.67 -5.16
C ILE A 36 7.86 2.94 -3.83
N LYS A 37 8.71 1.94 -3.52
CA LYS A 37 8.64 1.22 -2.23
C LYS A 37 8.78 2.16 -1.03
N ARG A 38 9.70 3.13 -1.08
CA ARG A 38 9.87 4.12 -0.01
C ARG A 38 8.61 4.97 0.17
N VAL A 39 8.09 5.53 -0.91
CA VAL A 39 6.89 6.39 -0.88
C VAL A 39 5.69 5.67 -0.28
N TYR A 40 5.40 4.44 -0.73
CA TYR A 40 4.26 3.69 -0.20
C TYR A 40 4.50 3.15 1.22
N ARG A 41 5.75 2.87 1.62
CA ARG A 41 6.06 2.48 3.00
C ARG A 41 5.81 3.63 3.97
N GLU A 42 6.23 4.86 3.62
CA GLU A 42 5.93 6.04 4.44
C GLU A 42 4.43 6.32 4.50
N ALA A 43 3.72 6.20 3.37
CA ALA A 43 2.27 6.37 3.34
C ALA A 43 1.53 5.35 4.22
N LEU A 44 2.03 4.10 4.27
CA LEU A 44 1.49 3.03 5.10
C LEU A 44 1.74 3.27 6.59
N LYS A 45 2.94 3.75 6.95
CA LYS A 45 3.29 4.07 8.34
C LYS A 45 2.32 5.07 8.97
N MET A 46 1.83 6.04 8.19
CA MET A 46 0.80 6.98 8.66
C MET A 46 -0.58 6.35 8.89
N LEU A 47 -0.84 5.18 8.28
CA LEU A 47 -2.11 4.46 8.42
C LEU A 47 -2.05 3.35 9.47
N GLU A 48 -0.86 2.93 9.89
CA GLU A 48 -0.64 1.75 10.74
C GLU A 48 -1.46 1.78 12.04
N GLY A 49 -1.54 2.92 12.71
CA GLY A 49 -2.36 3.10 13.92
C GLY A 49 -3.88 3.04 13.68
N LYS A 50 -4.33 3.13 12.44
CA LYS A 50 -5.76 3.11 12.05
C LYS A 50 -6.17 1.82 11.36
N MET A 51 -5.24 0.89 11.17
CA MET A 51 -5.52 -0.39 10.50
C MET A 51 -5.90 -1.46 11.52
N ARG A 52 -6.89 -2.27 11.16
CA ARG A 52 -7.17 -3.54 11.83
C ARG A 52 -5.93 -4.43 11.75
N GLN A 53 -5.63 -5.13 12.82
CA GLN A 53 -4.52 -6.07 12.87
C GLN A 53 -4.92 -7.45 12.36
N GLY A 54 -3.94 -8.30 12.08
CA GLY A 54 -4.16 -9.70 11.67
C GLY A 54 -4.37 -9.90 10.17
N TYR A 55 -3.74 -9.06 9.34
CA TYR A 55 -3.79 -9.20 7.88
C TYR A 55 -2.41 -9.31 7.25
N ASP A 56 -2.31 -10.19 6.25
CA ASP A 56 -1.24 -10.15 5.26
C ASP A 56 -1.68 -9.29 4.10
N MET A 57 -0.84 -8.32 3.72
CA MET A 57 -1.11 -7.36 2.67
C MET A 57 0.01 -7.35 1.65
N VAL A 58 -0.35 -7.36 0.37
CA VAL A 58 0.61 -7.20 -0.73
C VAL A 58 0.20 -6.01 -1.59
N ILE A 59 1.07 -5.01 -1.63
CA ILE A 59 0.91 -3.83 -2.50
C ILE A 59 1.69 -4.07 -3.78
N ILE A 60 0.97 -4.13 -4.90
CA ILE A 60 1.55 -4.29 -6.23
C ILE A 60 1.54 -2.94 -6.95
N ALA A 61 2.73 -2.40 -7.21
CA ALA A 61 2.87 -1.17 -7.99
C ALA A 61 2.80 -1.45 -9.50
N ARG A 62 2.00 -0.66 -10.20
CA ARG A 62 1.81 -0.69 -11.66
C ARG A 62 2.65 0.40 -12.32
N LYS A 63 2.82 0.32 -13.64
CA LYS A 63 3.61 1.27 -14.44
C LYS A 63 3.25 2.76 -14.21
N PRO A 64 1.98 3.15 -13.99
CA PRO A 64 1.64 4.54 -13.71
C PRO A 64 2.22 5.11 -12.40
N ALA A 65 2.71 4.26 -11.48
CA ALA A 65 3.27 4.69 -10.20
C ALA A 65 4.71 5.24 -10.28
N VAL A 66 5.35 5.27 -11.46
CA VAL A 66 6.76 5.68 -11.64
C VAL A 66 7.04 7.04 -11.01
N ASP A 67 6.17 8.01 -11.27
CA ASP A 67 6.28 9.38 -10.77
C ASP A 67 5.25 9.73 -9.71
N ILE A 68 4.86 8.73 -8.92
CA ILE A 68 3.88 8.94 -7.87
C ILE A 68 4.39 9.96 -6.85
N GLU A 69 3.56 10.96 -6.56
CA GLU A 69 3.74 11.90 -5.46
C GLU A 69 3.26 11.28 -4.16
N PHE A 70 3.91 11.63 -3.05
CA PHE A 70 3.57 11.12 -1.72
C PHE A 70 2.09 11.33 -1.35
N LYS A 71 1.58 12.57 -1.54
CA LYS A 71 0.18 12.89 -1.25
C LYS A 71 -0.80 12.00 -2.04
N ARG A 72 -0.46 11.67 -3.29
CA ARG A 72 -1.28 10.80 -4.12
C ARG A 72 -1.20 9.35 -3.66
N ALA A 73 0.01 8.85 -3.36
CA ALA A 73 0.21 7.51 -2.81
C ALA A 73 -0.59 7.31 -1.50
N GLN A 74 -0.56 8.30 -0.60
CA GLN A 74 -1.33 8.30 0.64
C GLN A 74 -2.84 8.20 0.40
N LYS A 75 -3.38 9.07 -0.47
CA LYS A 75 -4.82 9.06 -0.82
C LYS A 75 -5.26 7.73 -1.42
N GLU A 76 -4.46 7.16 -2.32
CA GLU A 76 -4.79 5.89 -2.97
C GLU A 76 -4.76 4.71 -2.01
N LEU A 77 -3.75 4.66 -1.13
CA LEU A 77 -3.63 3.62 -0.12
C LEU A 77 -4.78 3.69 0.88
N TYR A 78 -5.08 4.89 1.40
CA TYR A 78 -6.22 5.12 2.29
C TYR A 78 -7.54 4.68 1.63
N TYR A 79 -7.77 5.07 0.37
CA TYR A 79 -8.96 4.67 -0.38
C TYR A 79 -9.09 3.14 -0.49
N LEU A 80 -8.00 2.43 -0.82
CA LEU A 80 -8.02 0.97 -0.95
C LEU A 80 -8.24 0.27 0.39
N CYS A 81 -7.55 0.69 1.45
CA CYS A 81 -7.72 0.09 2.77
C CYS A 81 -9.11 0.37 3.35
N ARG A 82 -9.69 1.56 3.10
CA ARG A 82 -11.07 1.87 3.47
C ARG A 82 -12.07 1.02 2.68
N LYS A 83 -11.87 0.88 1.36
CA LYS A 83 -12.71 0.03 0.51
C LYS A 83 -12.66 -1.44 0.92
N GLY A 84 -11.49 -1.92 1.33
CA GLY A 84 -11.28 -3.27 1.86
C GLY A 84 -11.76 -3.48 3.30
N LYS A 85 -12.32 -2.43 3.96
CA LYS A 85 -12.72 -2.44 5.38
C LYS A 85 -11.60 -2.86 6.34
N ILE A 86 -10.36 -2.57 5.96
CA ILE A 86 -9.14 -2.85 6.75
C ILE A 86 -8.85 -1.68 7.70
N ILE A 87 -9.36 -0.48 7.40
CA ILE A 87 -9.27 0.69 8.30
C ILE A 87 -10.38 0.61 9.35
N ILE A 88 -10.01 0.90 10.60
CA ILE A 88 -10.93 1.17 11.69
C ILE A 88 -11.50 2.57 11.44
N LEU A 89 -12.80 2.65 11.15
CA LEU A 89 -13.51 3.92 11.20
C LEU A 89 -13.65 4.25 12.68
N GLU A 90 -12.73 5.03 13.21
CA GLU A 90 -13.04 5.80 14.41
C GLU A 90 -14.03 6.88 13.97
N GLU A 91 -15.18 6.91 14.65
CA GLU A 91 -16.21 7.95 14.53
C GLU A 91 -15.65 9.32 14.94
#